data_AF-A0A7X6WEY2-F1
#
_entry.id   AF-A0A7X6WEY2-F1
#
_cell.length_a   1.000
_cell.length_b   1.000
_cell.length_c   1.000
_cell.angle_alpha   90.00
_cell.angle_beta   90.00
_cell.angle_gamma   90.00
#
_symmetry.space_group_name_H-M   'P 1'
#
loop_
_entity.id
_entity.type
_entity.pdbx_description
1 polymer ?
#
loop_
_entity_poly.entity_id
_entity_poly.type
_entity_poly.pdbx_seq_one_letter_code
_entity_poly.pdbx_strand_id
1 'polypeptide(L)'
;STVRYNYTDIVSYNDNIQVNGLNIPFTNKSFLIKYSGYIKAGIDLESLKFNVIDSNNIKLTMSKAKVLENVIVEEEVEFFNEKDGLFNKLNFKDLYSVLIGEKEKTKAEAIKNGLLNEAEKNGEEIIRSLLEEMGFKKIDIEYK
;
A
#
# COMPACT_ATOMS: atom_id res chain seq x y z
N SER A 1 6.72 -4.60 -9.83
CA SER A 1 5.88 -5.22 -8.79
C SER A 1 5.29 -6.50 -9.35
N THR A 2 4.92 -7.45 -8.50
CA THR A 2 4.32 -8.73 -8.91
C THR A 2 2.81 -8.78 -8.61
N VAL A 3 2.34 -7.88 -7.74
CA VAL A 3 0.91 -7.64 -7.48
C VAL A 3 0.64 -6.14 -7.41
N ARG A 4 -0.57 -5.75 -7.87
CA ARG A 4 -1.14 -4.42 -7.71
C ARG A 4 -2.54 -4.54 -7.11
N TYR A 5 -2.75 -3.93 -5.96
CA TYR A 5 -4.03 -3.82 -5.28
C TYR A 5 -4.58 -2.41 -5.48
N ASN A 6 -5.72 -2.26 -6.15
CA ASN A 6 -6.39 -0.97 -6.32
C ASN A 6 -7.55 -0.86 -5.32
N TYR A 7 -7.79 0.34 -4.80
CA TYR A 7 -8.86 0.59 -3.85
C TYR A 7 -9.51 1.95 -4.08
N THR A 8 -10.77 2.06 -3.67
CA THR A 8 -11.53 3.30 -3.57
C THR A 8 -12.30 3.26 -2.26
N ASP A 9 -12.24 4.34 -1.49
CA ASP A 9 -12.91 4.40 -0.18
C ASP A 9 -13.46 5.82 0.08
N ILE A 10 -14.32 5.93 1.10
CA ILE A 10 -14.96 7.15 1.55
C ILE A 10 -14.58 7.39 3.02
N VAL A 11 -14.08 8.58 3.34
CA VAL A 11 -13.73 8.96 4.72
C VAL A 11 -14.43 10.25 5.13
N SER A 12 -14.95 10.24 6.36
CA SER A 12 -15.52 11.40 7.02
C SER A 12 -14.58 11.92 8.09
N TYR A 13 -14.36 13.22 8.12
CA TYR A 13 -13.58 13.91 9.15
C TYR A 13 -14.45 14.92 9.88
N ASN A 14 -14.31 15.00 11.20
CA ASN A 14 -14.96 15.99 12.05
C ASN A 14 -13.98 16.48 13.12
N ASP A 15 -13.91 17.80 13.32
CA ASP A 15 -13.06 18.42 14.34
C ASP A 15 -13.74 19.62 15.01
N ASN A 16 -13.35 19.90 16.25
CA ASN A 16 -13.84 21.03 17.05
C ASN A 16 -12.74 21.53 17.99
N ILE A 17 -12.61 22.86 18.14
CA ILE A 17 -11.64 23.44 19.07
C ILE A 17 -12.10 23.21 20.51
N GLN A 18 -11.24 22.58 21.31
CA GLN A 18 -11.48 22.35 22.73
C GLN A 18 -10.65 23.28 23.60
N VAL A 19 -11.28 23.89 24.61
CA VAL A 19 -10.62 24.64 25.70
C VAL A 19 -11.09 24.07 27.02
N ASN A 20 -10.17 23.59 27.85
CA ASN A 20 -10.46 22.94 29.14
C ASN A 20 -11.47 21.78 29.01
N GLY A 21 -11.45 21.04 27.88
CA GLY A 21 -12.36 19.93 27.60
C GLY A 21 -13.76 20.34 27.13
N LEU A 22 -14.04 21.64 26.96
CA LEU A 22 -15.29 22.16 26.43
C LEU A 22 -15.14 22.55 24.96
N ASN A 23 -16.09 22.11 24.15
CA ASN A 23 -16.18 22.45 22.73
C ASN A 23 -16.55 23.94 22.55
N ILE A 24 -15.77 24.67 21.76
CA ILE A 24 -16.08 26.06 21.45
C ILE A 24 -17.18 26.10 20.38
N PRO A 25 -18.29 26.84 20.60
CA PRO A 25 -19.35 26.96 19.60
C PRO A 25 -18.81 27.60 18.31
N PHE A 26 -19.42 27.24 17.17
CA PHE A 26 -19.04 27.73 15.83
C PHE A 26 -17.61 27.37 15.35
N THR A 27 -16.90 26.46 16.01
CA THR A 27 -15.58 25.95 15.57
C THR A 27 -15.61 24.56 14.96
N ASN A 28 -16.80 23.98 14.78
CA ASN A 28 -16.96 22.67 14.14
C ASN A 28 -16.59 22.76 12.67
N LYS A 29 -15.66 21.91 12.23
CA LYS A 29 -15.35 21.69 10.82
C LYS A 29 -15.49 20.22 10.47
N SER A 30 -15.90 19.92 9.24
CA SER A 30 -16.04 18.55 8.77
C SER A 30 -15.95 18.43 7.27
N PHE A 31 -15.47 17.29 6.76
CA PHE A 31 -15.56 16.96 5.34
C PHE A 31 -15.90 15.49 5.13
N LEU A 32 -16.45 15.20 3.95
CA LEU A 32 -16.65 13.87 3.40
C LEU A 32 -15.96 13.79 2.05
N ILE A 33 -14.98 12.91 1.92
CA ILE A 33 -14.25 12.71 0.66
C ILE A 33 -14.34 11.26 0.20
N LYS A 34 -14.34 11.07 -1.11
CA LYS A 34 -13.95 9.82 -1.76
C LYS A 34 -12.54 9.97 -2.30
N TYR A 35 -11.79 8.89 -2.20
CA TYR A 35 -10.43 8.83 -2.73
C TYR A 35 -10.17 7.44 -3.31
N SER A 36 -9.28 7.39 -4.29
CA SER A 36 -8.77 6.14 -4.84
C SER A 36 -7.27 6.05 -4.65
N GLY A 37 -6.77 4.82 -4.65
CA GLY A 37 -5.34 4.57 -4.60
C GLY A 37 -4.98 3.17 -5.02
N TYR A 38 -3.68 2.89 -4.92
CA TYR A 38 -3.15 1.58 -5.19
C TYR A 38 -1.94 1.27 -4.30
N ILE A 39 -1.75 -0.03 -4.06
CA ILE A 39 -0.59 -0.60 -3.40
C ILE A 39 0.09 -1.54 -4.39
N LYS A 40 1.39 -1.34 -4.62
CA LYS A 40 2.22 -2.29 -5.36
C LYS A 40 3.05 -3.07 -4.37
N ALA A 41 2.99 -4.40 -4.46
CA ALA A 41 3.85 -5.30 -3.71
C ALA A 41 4.69 -6.15 -4.67
N GLY A 42 5.85 -6.57 -4.21
CA GLY A 42 6.71 -7.42 -5.00
C GLY A 42 7.97 -7.86 -4.31
N ILE A 43 8.65 -8.77 -4.98
CA ILE A 43 9.96 -9.26 -4.60
C ILE A 43 11.03 -8.28 -5.07
N ASP A 44 12.09 -8.15 -4.28
CA ASP A 44 13.22 -7.31 -4.61
C ASP A 44 14.18 -8.06 -5.53
N LEU A 45 14.22 -7.69 -6.81
CA LEU A 45 15.05 -8.38 -7.79
C LEU A 45 16.55 -8.21 -7.52
N GLU A 46 16.96 -7.11 -6.88
CA GLU A 46 18.36 -6.88 -6.51
C GLU A 46 18.82 -7.82 -5.38
N SER A 47 17.86 -8.37 -4.61
CA SER A 47 18.15 -9.33 -3.55
C SER A 47 18.40 -10.76 -4.05
N LEU A 48 18.09 -11.03 -5.32
CA LEU A 48 18.19 -12.37 -5.90
C LEU A 48 19.64 -12.81 -6.01
N LYS A 49 19.93 -13.99 -5.46
CA LYS A 49 21.22 -14.65 -5.64
C LYS A 49 21.00 -15.99 -6.32
N PHE A 50 21.67 -16.15 -7.45
CA PHE A 50 21.66 -17.39 -8.22
C PHE A 50 22.96 -18.15 -7.96
N ASN A 51 22.83 -19.43 -7.63
CA ASN A 51 23.96 -20.35 -7.50
C ASN A 51 23.71 -21.54 -8.41
N VAL A 52 24.39 -21.55 -9.56
CA VAL A 52 24.33 -22.66 -10.52
C VAL A 52 25.14 -23.81 -9.96
N ILE A 53 24.50 -24.94 -9.71
CA ILE A 53 25.15 -26.14 -9.18
C ILE A 53 25.70 -26.98 -10.33
N ASP A 54 24.91 -27.17 -11.39
CA ASP A 54 25.31 -27.82 -12.64
C ASP A 54 24.38 -27.40 -13.80
N SER A 55 24.44 -28.11 -14.93
CA SER A 55 23.68 -27.80 -16.15
C SER A 55 22.16 -27.92 -16.00
N ASN A 56 21.64 -28.63 -14.99
CA ASN A 56 20.20 -28.81 -14.77
C ASN A 56 19.71 -28.27 -13.42
N ASN A 57 20.63 -27.98 -12.49
CA ASN A 57 20.32 -27.65 -11.10
C ASN A 57 20.76 -26.23 -10.75
N ILE A 58 19.82 -25.43 -10.22
CA ILE A 58 20.08 -24.07 -9.74
C ILE A 58 19.43 -23.85 -8.38
N LYS A 59 20.15 -23.14 -7.51
CA LYS A 59 19.64 -22.64 -6.24
C LYS A 59 19.43 -21.14 -6.32
N LEU A 60 18.23 -20.70 -5.96
CA LEU A 60 17.83 -19.30 -5.87
C LEU A 60 17.65 -18.92 -4.41
N THR A 61 18.23 -17.80 -4.01
CA THR A 61 17.93 -17.17 -2.73
C THR A 61 17.33 -15.81 -2.95
N MET A 62 16.18 -15.54 -2.33
CA MET A 62 15.43 -14.30 -2.51
C MET A 62 14.92 -13.74 -1.18
N SER A 63 14.75 -12.42 -1.08
CA SER A 63 14.07 -11.81 0.05
C SER A 63 12.55 -11.99 -0.06
N LYS A 64 11.87 -11.96 1.08
CA LYS A 64 10.40 -11.88 1.16
C LYS A 64 9.85 -10.66 0.41
N ALA A 65 8.62 -10.75 -0.07
CA ALA A 65 8.00 -9.63 -0.74
C ALA A 65 7.75 -8.48 0.23
N LYS A 66 7.80 -7.26 -0.31
CA LYS A 66 7.55 -6.02 0.42
C LYS A 66 6.57 -5.14 -0.34
N VAL A 67 5.95 -4.21 0.38
CA VAL A 67 5.26 -3.09 -0.25
C VAL A 67 6.31 -2.20 -0.89
N LEU A 68 6.18 -1.98 -2.20
CA LEU A 68 7.07 -1.16 -3.02
C LEU A 68 6.51 0.26 -3.14
N GLU A 69 5.20 0.37 -3.34
CA GLU A 69 4.49 1.63 -3.43
C GLU A 69 3.16 1.52 -2.71
N ASN A 70 2.76 2.61 -2.08
CA ASN A 70 1.40 2.85 -1.60
C ASN A 70 1.09 4.29 -1.99
N VAL A 71 0.04 4.52 -2.75
CA VAL A 71 -0.26 5.82 -3.37
C VAL A 71 -1.76 6.06 -3.33
N ILE A 72 -2.17 7.22 -2.86
CA ILE A 72 -3.49 7.79 -3.12
C ILE A 72 -3.32 8.69 -4.33
N VAL A 73 -4.20 8.55 -5.33
CA VAL A 73 -4.18 9.34 -6.56
C VAL A 73 -4.84 10.67 -6.23
N GLU A 74 -4.05 11.74 -6.15
CA GLU A 74 -4.51 13.06 -5.69
C GLU A 74 -5.63 13.62 -6.59
N GLU A 75 -5.56 13.33 -7.89
CA GLU A 75 -6.55 13.74 -8.89
C GLU A 75 -7.90 13.02 -8.74
N GLU A 76 -7.95 11.89 -8.01
CA GLU A 76 -9.17 11.13 -7.73
C GLU A 76 -9.77 11.43 -6.36
N VAL A 77 -9.27 12.45 -5.65
CA VAL A 77 -9.86 12.92 -4.39
C VAL A 77 -11.04 13.84 -4.71
N GLU A 78 -12.25 13.38 -4.35
CA GLU A 78 -13.52 14.08 -4.58
C GLU A 78 -14.15 14.48 -3.25
N PHE A 79 -14.47 15.76 -3.08
CA PHE A 79 -15.25 16.26 -1.95
C PHE A 79 -16.75 16.14 -2.21
N PHE A 80 -17.47 15.43 -1.33
CA PHE A 80 -18.93 15.34 -1.36
C PHE A 80 -19.62 16.37 -0.47
N ASN A 81 -18.98 16.72 0.65
CA ASN A 81 -19.52 17.70 1.58
C ASN A 81 -18.37 18.34 2.36
N GLU A 82 -18.46 19.65 2.55
CA GLU A 82 -17.52 20.45 3.32
C GLU A 82 -18.29 21.40 4.22
N LYS A 83 -17.86 21.48 5.48
CA LYS A 83 -18.39 22.43 6.45
C LYS A 83 -17.22 23.10 7.14
N ASP A 84 -17.07 24.39 6.88
CA ASP A 84 -16.15 25.25 7.62
C ASP A 84 -16.75 25.70 8.95
N GLY A 85 -15.92 25.73 9.99
CA GLY A 85 -16.21 26.47 11.20
C GLY A 85 -15.94 27.96 10.98
N LEU A 86 -16.77 28.84 11.54
CA LEU A 86 -16.59 30.30 11.43
C LEU A 86 -15.22 30.77 11.94
N PHE A 87 -14.62 30.02 12.87
CA PHE A 87 -13.31 30.30 13.45
C PHE A 87 -12.28 29.16 13.28
N ASN A 88 -12.66 28.04 12.64
CA ASN A 88 -11.81 26.89 12.37
C ASN A 88 -12.08 26.41 10.94
N LYS A 89 -11.34 26.96 9.97
CA LYS A 89 -11.50 26.60 8.56
C LYS A 89 -10.81 25.27 8.28
N LEU A 90 -11.40 24.48 7.40
CA LEU A 90 -10.72 23.36 6.79
C LEU A 90 -9.45 23.87 6.09
N ASN A 91 -8.39 23.10 6.21
CA ASN A 91 -7.15 23.40 5.53
C ASN A 91 -6.53 22.12 4.95
N PHE A 92 -5.58 22.30 4.04
CA PHE A 92 -4.88 21.19 3.38
C PHE A 92 -4.19 20.25 4.36
N LYS A 93 -3.74 20.73 5.52
CA LYS A 93 -3.09 19.89 6.54
C LYS A 93 -4.07 18.91 7.18
N ASP A 94 -5.32 19.30 7.40
CA ASP A 94 -6.36 18.40 7.92
C ASP A 94 -6.61 17.25 6.93
N LEU A 95 -6.81 17.57 5.65
CA LEU A 95 -6.97 16.61 4.57
C LEU A 95 -5.76 15.67 4.48
N TYR A 96 -4.55 16.24 4.43
CA TYR A 96 -3.31 15.49 4.31
C TYR A 96 -3.12 14.51 5.48
N SER A 97 -3.43 14.93 6.71
CA SER A 97 -3.34 14.07 7.88
C SER A 97 -4.32 12.90 7.82
N VAL A 98 -5.54 13.12 7.33
CA VAL A 98 -6.54 12.06 7.14
C VAL A 98 -6.09 11.07 6.06
N LEU A 99 -5.63 11.57 4.90
CA LEU A 99 -5.15 10.72 3.80
C LEU A 99 -3.92 9.89 4.20
N ILE A 100 -2.99 10.42 5.02
CA ILE A 100 -1.88 9.62 5.57
C ILE A 100 -2.41 8.47 6.44
N GLY A 101 -3.37 8.76 7.32
CA GLY A 101 -3.96 7.75 8.20
C GLY A 101 -4.63 6.62 7.42
N GLU A 102 -5.46 6.99 6.45
CA GLU A 102 -6.13 6.04 5.55
C GLU A 102 -5.12 5.23 4.74
N LYS A 103 -4.06 5.86 4.22
CA LYS A 103 -3.00 5.20 3.48
C LYS A 103 -2.33 4.07 4.28
N GLU A 104 -1.99 4.29 5.54
CA GLU A 104 -1.40 3.23 6.37
C GLU A 104 -2.42 2.18 6.81
N LYS A 105 -3.68 2.57 7.07
CA LYS A 105 -4.77 1.65 7.38
C LYS A 105 -5.02 0.67 6.24
N THR A 106 -5.24 1.16 5.01
CA THR A 106 -5.48 0.32 3.84
C THR A 106 -4.30 -0.59 3.55
N LYS A 107 -3.06 -0.13 3.76
CA LYS A 107 -1.86 -0.97 3.65
C LYS A 107 -1.83 -2.10 4.66
N ALA A 108 -2.14 -1.81 5.93
CA ALA A 108 -2.20 -2.83 6.96
C ALA A 108 -3.28 -3.88 6.66
N GLU A 109 -4.45 -3.45 6.19
CA GLU A 109 -5.54 -4.32 5.77
C GLU A 109 -5.15 -5.19 4.56
N ALA A 110 -4.55 -4.61 3.52
CA ALA A 110 -4.11 -5.35 2.35
C ALA A 110 -3.03 -6.41 2.71
N ILE A 111 -2.08 -6.06 3.57
CA ILE A 111 -1.07 -7.01 4.07
C ILE A 111 -1.75 -8.14 4.85
N LYS A 112 -2.69 -7.81 5.76
CA LYS A 112 -3.46 -8.80 6.53
C LYS A 112 -4.25 -9.73 5.60
N ASN A 113 -4.75 -9.21 4.48
CA ASN A 113 -5.50 -9.97 3.48
C ASN A 113 -4.60 -10.78 2.51
N GLY A 114 -3.29 -10.84 2.75
CA GLY A 114 -2.39 -11.72 2.01
C GLY A 114 -1.68 -11.08 0.82
N LEU A 115 -1.70 -9.75 0.67
CA LEU A 115 -1.05 -9.04 -0.44
C LEU A 115 0.42 -9.46 -0.65
N LEU A 116 1.17 -9.61 0.44
CA LEU A 116 2.59 -10.00 0.35
C LEU A 116 2.76 -11.46 -0.06
N ASN A 117 1.90 -12.36 0.42
CA ASN A 117 1.93 -13.78 0.05
C ASN A 117 1.63 -13.96 -1.45
N GLU A 118 0.66 -13.21 -1.97
CA GLU A 118 0.35 -13.20 -3.41
C GLU A 118 1.52 -12.64 -4.22
N ALA A 119 2.16 -11.57 -3.72
CA ALA A 119 3.32 -10.98 -4.36
C ALA A 119 4.54 -11.93 -4.39
N GLU A 120 4.76 -12.69 -3.32
CA GLU A 120 5.79 -13.74 -3.25
C GLU A 120 5.50 -14.84 -4.25
N LYS A 121 4.29 -15.39 -4.22
CA LYS A 121 3.88 -16.47 -5.12
C LYS A 121 4.04 -16.08 -6.59
N ASN A 122 3.51 -14.94 -6.99
CA ASN A 122 3.61 -14.47 -8.37
C ASN A 122 5.07 -14.23 -8.78
N GLY A 123 5.90 -13.71 -7.87
CA GLY A 123 7.32 -13.51 -8.11
C GLY A 123 8.08 -14.82 -8.28
N GLU A 124 7.78 -15.81 -7.44
CA GLU A 124 8.34 -17.15 -7.52
C GLU A 124 7.99 -17.83 -8.84
N GLU A 125 6.70 -17.79 -9.23
CA GLU A 125 6.22 -18.37 -10.49
C GLU A 125 6.93 -17.77 -11.70
N ILE A 126 7.05 -16.44 -11.76
CA ILE A 126 7.74 -15.74 -12.87
C ILE A 126 9.21 -16.15 -12.97
N ILE A 127 9.94 -16.17 -11.84
CA ILE A 127 11.36 -16.52 -11.86
C ILE A 127 11.55 -18.00 -12.20
N ARG A 128 10.70 -18.88 -11.64
CA ARG A 128 10.75 -20.32 -11.90
C ARG A 128 10.54 -20.58 -13.39
N SER A 129 9.51 -20.00 -14.00
CA SER A 129 9.27 -20.17 -15.45
C SER A 129 10.45 -19.69 -16.29
N LEU A 130 11.06 -18.54 -15.95
CA LEU A 130 12.25 -18.06 -16.66
C LEU A 130 13.43 -19.05 -16.56
N LEU A 131 13.67 -19.62 -15.38
CA LEU A 131 14.76 -20.59 -15.19
C LEU A 131 14.47 -21.92 -15.91
N GLU A 132 13.21 -22.35 -15.96
CA GLU A 132 12.79 -23.53 -16.72
C GLU A 132 13.00 -23.34 -18.23
N GLU A 133 12.67 -22.16 -18.78
CA GLU A 133 12.93 -21.80 -20.17
C GLU A 133 14.44 -21.79 -20.50
N MET A 134 15.28 -21.44 -19.53
CA MET A 134 16.74 -21.52 -19.65
C MET A 134 17.30 -22.96 -19.57
N GLY A 135 16.44 -23.96 -19.33
CA GLY A 135 16.80 -25.38 -19.32
C GLY A 135 17.07 -25.97 -17.94
N PHE A 136 16.94 -25.18 -16.86
CA PHE A 136 17.05 -25.72 -15.50
C PHE A 136 15.81 -26.57 -15.17
N LYS A 137 16.03 -27.77 -14.62
CA LYS A 137 14.95 -28.72 -14.28
C LYS A 137 14.68 -28.78 -12.79
N LYS A 138 15.71 -28.54 -11.98
CA LYS A 138 15.60 -28.52 -10.52
C LYS A 138 15.95 -27.13 -10.02
N ILE A 139 14.91 -26.43 -9.58
CA ILE A 139 14.99 -25.06 -9.08
C ILE A 139 14.61 -25.09 -7.60
N ASP A 140 15.61 -24.93 -6.75
CA ASP A 140 15.47 -24.84 -5.30
C ASP A 140 15.42 -23.37 -4.89
N ILE A 141 14.35 -22.95 -4.22
CA ILE A 141 14.11 -21.55 -3.86
C ILE A 141 14.08 -21.44 -2.33
N GLU A 142 14.97 -20.60 -1.80
CA GLU A 142 15.04 -20.31 -0.37
C GLU A 142 14.81 -18.82 -0.10
N TYR A 143 14.03 -18.55 0.95
CA TYR A 143 13.79 -17.19 1.44
C TYR A 143 14.81 -16.82 2.52
N LYS A 144 15.35 -15.59 2.43
CA LYS A 144 16.14 -14.97 3.50
C LYS A 144 15.28 -14.29 4.55
#